data_AF-A0A8B3NEJ9-F1
#
_entry.id   AF-A0A8B3NEJ9-F1
#
_cell.length_a   1.000
_cell.length_b   1.000
_cell.length_c   1.000
_cell.angle_alpha   90.00
_cell.angle_beta   90.00
_cell.angle_gamma   90.00
#
_symmetry.space_group_name_H-M   'P 1'
#
loop_
_entity.id
_entity.type
_entity.pdbx_description
1 polymer ?
#
loop_
_entity_poly.entity_id
_entity_poly.type
_entity_poly.pdbx_seq_one_letter_code
_entity_poly.pdbx_strand_id
1 'polypeptide(L)'
;MAGAIQRRGGAEDQTAPVLGERSEQSSASWELAITSVHTSRFGDHVIIGRDEDGQLRRALAPAKRSPRDPAVGESWRVTGPIRNHPEYGPQLQAEVALPLVPRGRAIIRHLATDKRFPGIGWATADKVWERFG
;
A
#
# COMPACT_ATOMS: atom_id res chain seq x y z
N MET A 1 18.45 69.77 9.39
CA MET A 1 17.69 69.83 10.66
C MET A 1 16.21 69.88 10.30
N ALA A 2 15.43 68.96 10.88
CA ALA A 2 13.98 68.71 10.72
C ALA A 2 13.54 68.25 9.31
N GLY A 3 12.92 67.09 9.10
CA GLY A 3 12.20 66.19 10.00
C GLY A 3 10.90 65.81 9.28
N ALA A 4 10.96 64.83 8.38
CA ALA A 4 9.83 64.41 7.56
C ALA A 4 8.77 63.68 8.39
N ILE A 5 7.53 64.08 8.15
CA ILE A 5 6.30 63.70 8.86
C ILE A 5 6.00 62.22 8.62
N GLN A 6 6.10 61.40 9.66
CA GLN A 6 5.66 60.00 9.64
C GLN A 6 4.23 59.93 10.18
N ARG A 7 3.25 59.78 9.28
CA ARG A 7 1.85 59.54 9.63
C ARG A 7 1.68 58.12 10.17
N ARG A 8 0.99 58.03 11.30
CA ARG A 8 0.56 56.84 12.03
C ARG A 8 -0.78 56.35 11.47
N GLY A 9 -0.99 55.04 11.42
CA GLY A 9 -2.30 54.38 11.20
C GLY A 9 -2.28 53.43 10.00
N GLY A 10 -2.72 52.17 10.06
CA GLY A 10 -3.29 51.35 11.12
C GLY A 10 -2.92 49.88 10.86
N ALA A 11 -2.87 49.06 11.90
CA ALA A 11 -3.81 47.94 12.06
C ALA A 11 -4.07 47.15 10.77
N GLU A 12 -3.33 46.05 10.58
CA GLU A 12 -3.91 44.83 10.04
C GLU A 12 -3.00 43.67 10.44
N ASP A 13 -3.50 42.97 11.45
CA ASP A 13 -3.02 41.69 11.95
C ASP A 13 -3.28 40.64 10.86
N GLN A 14 -2.50 40.70 9.77
CA GLN A 14 -2.53 39.68 8.74
C GLN A 14 -1.71 38.50 9.26
N THR A 15 -2.39 37.67 10.06
CA THR A 15 -1.99 36.28 10.26
C THR A 15 -1.99 35.65 8.87
N ALA A 16 -0.84 35.67 8.20
CA ALA A 16 -0.66 34.92 6.97
C ALA A 16 -1.06 33.46 7.28
N PRO A 17 -1.95 32.83 6.51
CA PRO A 17 -2.16 31.42 6.66
C PRO A 17 -0.81 30.78 6.34
N VAL A 18 -0.15 30.27 7.38
CA VAL A 18 0.94 29.31 7.21
C VAL A 18 0.28 28.18 6.46
N LEU A 19 0.48 28.16 5.15
CA LEU A 19 0.17 27.05 4.28
C LEU A 19 1.08 25.95 4.78
N GLY A 20 0.64 25.27 5.85
CA GLY A 20 1.38 24.20 6.49
C GLY A 20 1.80 23.28 5.37
N GLU A 21 3.12 23.10 5.25
CA GLU A 21 3.71 22.18 4.29
C GLU A 21 2.85 20.94 4.34
N ARG A 22 2.04 20.72 3.29
CA ARG A 22 1.36 19.45 3.12
C ARG A 22 2.53 18.52 3.00
N SER A 23 2.88 17.83 4.10
CA SER A 23 3.88 16.80 4.07
C SER A 23 3.39 15.89 2.97
N GLU A 24 4.04 15.94 1.81
CA GLU A 24 3.88 14.94 0.77
C GLU A 24 4.37 13.67 1.45
N GLN A 25 3.48 13.02 2.19
CA GLN A 25 3.74 11.72 2.77
C GLN A 25 3.85 10.83 1.56
N SER A 26 5.09 10.62 1.12
CA SER A 26 5.42 9.87 -0.07
C SER A 26 4.64 8.58 -0.04
N SER A 27 3.65 8.50 -0.93
CA SER A 27 2.78 7.34 -1.01
C SER A 27 3.58 6.22 -1.64
N ALA A 28 3.69 5.10 -0.94
CA ALA A 28 4.28 3.90 -1.48
C ALA A 28 3.23 3.17 -2.33
N SER A 29 3.69 2.43 -3.33
CA SER A 29 2.85 1.51 -4.09
C SER A 29 3.47 0.13 -4.03
N TRP A 30 2.73 -0.83 -3.50
CA TRP A 30 3.15 -2.23 -3.40
C TRP A 30 2.27 -3.11 -4.27
N GLU A 31 2.88 -4.04 -5.00
CA GLU A 31 2.18 -5.16 -5.61
C GLU A 31 2.39 -6.39 -4.74
N LEU A 32 1.30 -6.93 -4.19
CA LEU A 32 1.33 -7.98 -3.18
C LEU A 32 0.69 -9.24 -3.73
N ALA A 33 1.43 -10.35 -3.70
CA ALA A 33 0.85 -11.68 -3.76
C ALA A 33 0.28 -12.05 -2.39
N ILE A 34 -1.05 -12.11 -2.27
CA ILE A 34 -1.75 -12.26 -1.00
C ILE A 34 -1.56 -13.66 -0.44
N THR A 35 -1.07 -13.72 0.80
CA THR A 35 -0.90 -14.97 1.55
C THR A 35 -1.94 -15.13 2.66
N SER A 36 -2.44 -14.02 3.21
CA SER A 36 -3.57 -14.04 4.15
C SER A 36 -4.34 -12.73 4.11
N VAL A 37 -5.62 -12.81 4.46
CA VAL A 37 -6.53 -11.66 4.56
C VAL A 37 -7.29 -11.80 5.88
N HIS A 38 -7.38 -10.72 6.62
CA HIS A 38 -8.19 -10.64 7.83
C HIS A 38 -9.21 -9.52 7.69
N THR A 39 -10.49 -9.83 7.87
CA THR A 39 -11.58 -8.87 7.75
C THR A 39 -11.96 -8.33 9.12
N SER A 40 -12.06 -7.02 9.24
CA SER A 40 -12.56 -6.35 10.43
C SER A 40 -14.09 -6.42 10.49
N ARG A 41 -14.68 -6.15 11.66
CA ARG A 41 -16.14 -6.06 11.83
C ARG A 41 -16.82 -5.00 10.94
N PHE A 42 -16.05 -4.07 10.39
CA PHE A 42 -16.54 -2.98 9.53
C PHE A 42 -16.29 -3.24 8.04
N GLY A 43 -15.78 -4.43 7.68
CA GLY A 43 -15.46 -4.81 6.30
C GLY A 43 -14.09 -4.34 5.82
N ASP A 44 -13.28 -3.71 6.68
CA ASP A 44 -11.91 -3.34 6.32
C ASP A 44 -11.02 -4.59 6.31
N HIS A 45 -10.03 -4.59 5.43
CA HIS A 45 -9.15 -5.73 5.21
C HIS A 45 -7.73 -5.44 5.68
N VAL A 46 -7.17 -6.31 6.51
CA VAL A 46 -5.72 -6.42 6.68
C VAL A 46 -5.23 -7.42 5.65
N ILE A 47 -4.58 -6.92 4.61
CA ILE A 47 -3.97 -7.72 3.55
C ILE A 47 -2.52 -8.00 3.94
N ILE A 48 -2.16 -9.27 4.00
CA ILE A 48 -0.78 -9.72 4.20
C ILE A 48 -0.36 -10.46 2.95
N GLY A 49 0.76 -10.04 2.38
CA GLY A 49 1.28 -10.62 1.16
C GLY A 49 2.76 -10.41 1.03
N ARG A 50 3.30 -10.89 -0.09
CA ARG A 50 4.70 -10.69 -0.44
C ARG A 50 4.82 -9.84 -1.68
N ASP A 51 5.76 -8.90 -1.67
CA ASP A 51 6.12 -8.12 -2.84
C ASP A 51 6.97 -8.93 -3.84
N GLU A 52 7.40 -8.29 -4.93
CA GLU A 52 8.22 -8.91 -5.97
C GLU A 52 9.55 -9.45 -5.43
N ASP A 53 10.16 -8.74 -4.48
CA ASP A 53 11.38 -9.15 -3.76
C ASP A 53 11.12 -10.30 -2.77
N GLY A 54 9.86 -10.70 -2.60
CA GLY A 54 9.44 -11.74 -1.67
C GLY A 54 9.37 -11.30 -0.22
N GLN A 55 9.51 -9.99 0.06
CA GLN A 55 9.42 -9.43 1.41
C GLN A 55 7.98 -9.46 1.90
N LEU A 56 7.80 -9.82 3.17
CA LEU A 56 6.47 -9.82 3.78
C LEU A 56 6.02 -8.38 4.06
N ARG A 57 4.88 -8.01 3.51
CA ARG A 57 4.26 -6.68 3.65
C ARG A 57 2.86 -6.81 4.22
N ARG A 58 2.41 -5.74 4.88
CA ARG A 58 1.05 -5.64 5.43
C ARG A 58 0.42 -4.33 5.00
N ALA A 59 -0.79 -4.40 4.50
CA ALA A 59 -1.57 -3.25 4.11
C ALA A 59 -2.94 -3.26 4.80
N LEU A 60 -3.36 -2.12 5.33
CA LEU A 60 -4.72 -1.89 5.78
C LEU A 60 -5.51 -1.29 4.62
N ALA A 61 -6.47 -2.05 4.08
CA ALA A 61 -7.33 -1.64 2.99
C ALA A 61 -8.77 -1.41 3.51
N PRO A 62 -9.21 -0.15 3.66
CA PRO A 62 -10.59 0.12 4.03
C PRO A 62 -11.57 -0.43 2.98
N ALA A 63 -12.73 -0.92 3.40
CA ALA A 63 -13.71 -1.55 2.50
C ALA A 63 -14.06 -0.65 1.29
N LYS A 64 -14.16 0.66 1.53
CA LYS A 64 -14.49 1.68 0.53
C LYS A 64 -13.37 1.95 -0.50
N ARG A 65 -12.16 1.43 -0.25
CA ARG A 65 -10.98 1.61 -1.11
C ARG A 65 -10.64 0.36 -1.92
N SER A 66 -11.36 -0.74 -1.68
CA SER A 66 -11.27 -1.98 -2.43
C SER A 66 -12.54 -2.20 -3.25
N PRO A 67 -12.47 -2.62 -4.52
CA PRO A 67 -13.66 -2.87 -5.35
C PRO A 67 -14.42 -4.14 -4.94
N ARG A 68 -13.75 -5.05 -4.24
CA ARG A 68 -14.29 -6.31 -3.70
C ARG A 68 -13.39 -6.83 -2.58
N ASP A 69 -13.80 -7.90 -1.94
CA ASP A 69 -12.97 -8.56 -0.94
C ASP A 69 -11.74 -9.22 -1.59
N PRO A 70 -10.53 -8.99 -1.05
CA PRO A 70 -9.32 -9.65 -1.48
C PRO A 70 -9.28 -11.11 -1.02
N ALA A 71 -8.69 -11.98 -1.83
CA ALA A 71 -8.56 -13.41 -1.52
C ALA A 71 -7.10 -13.89 -1.57
N VAL A 72 -6.82 -14.98 -0.85
CA VAL A 72 -5.51 -15.63 -0.85
C VAL A 72 -5.19 -16.16 -2.24
N GLY A 73 -3.94 -15.97 -2.68
CA GLY A 73 -3.46 -16.34 -4.01
C GLY A 73 -3.64 -15.27 -5.08
N GLU A 74 -4.38 -14.19 -4.78
CA GLU A 74 -4.52 -13.06 -5.69
C GLU A 74 -3.32 -12.12 -5.64
N SER A 75 -3.11 -11.36 -6.71
CA SER A 75 -2.18 -10.23 -6.74
C SER A 75 -2.96 -8.93 -6.61
N TRP A 76 -2.49 -8.01 -5.77
CA TRP A 76 -3.16 -6.73 -5.53
C TRP A 76 -2.15 -5.60 -5.51
N ARG A 77 -2.46 -4.48 -6.17
CA ARG A 77 -1.75 -3.22 -5.99
C ARG A 77 -2.39 -2.48 -4.83
N VAL A 78 -1.57 -2.07 -3.86
CA VAL A 78 -2.02 -1.23 -2.76
C VAL A 78 -1.13 0.00 -2.68
N THR A 79 -1.76 1.17 -2.68
CA THR A 79 -1.07 2.47 -2.73
C THR A 79 -1.52 3.34 -1.56
N GLY A 80 -0.55 3.99 -0.91
CA GLY A 80 -0.78 4.93 0.16
C GLY A 80 0.44 5.09 1.09
N PRO A 81 0.31 5.88 2.16
CA PRO A 81 1.42 6.13 3.07
C PRO A 81 1.74 4.92 3.94
N ILE A 82 3.03 4.70 4.20
CA ILE A 82 3.49 3.71 5.17
C ILE A 82 3.46 4.33 6.57
N ARG A 83 2.84 3.63 7.52
CA ARG A 83 2.83 3.99 8.94
C ARG A 83 3.36 2.83 9.77
N ASN A 84 4.15 3.13 10.79
CA ASN A 84 4.63 2.11 11.72
C ASN A 84 3.57 1.83 12.77
N HIS A 85 3.06 0.60 12.81
CA HIS A 85 2.23 0.10 13.89
C HIS A 85 3.12 -0.28 15.08
N PRO A 86 2.77 0.08 16.33
CA PRO A 86 3.62 -0.16 17.50
C PRO A 86 3.94 -1.65 17.73
N GLU A 87 3.01 -2.55 17.45
CA GLU A 87 3.18 -4.00 17.67
C GLU A 87 3.59 -4.78 16.40
N TYR A 88 3.18 -4.30 15.23
CA TYR A 88 3.27 -5.07 13.98
C TYR A 88 4.26 -4.48 12.98
N GLY A 89 4.89 -3.35 13.31
CA GLY A 89 5.85 -2.69 12.43
C GLY A 89 5.20 -1.99 11.24
N PRO A 90 5.94 -1.79 10.13
CA PRO A 90 5.47 -1.03 8.98
C PRO A 90 4.21 -1.61 8.33
N GLN A 91 3.21 -0.75 8.09
CA GLN A 91 1.98 -1.08 7.38
C GLN A 91 1.62 0.03 6.39
N LEU A 92 1.20 -0.35 5.18
CA LEU A 92 0.67 0.60 4.22
C LEU A 92 -0.80 0.90 4.53
N GLN A 93 -1.15 2.17 4.66
CA GLN A 93 -2.54 2.62 4.81
C GLN A 93 -3.11 2.87 3.42
N ALA A 94 -3.99 1.99 2.94
CA ALA A 94 -4.44 2.05 1.56
C ALA A 94 -5.36 3.25 1.32
N GLU A 95 -4.94 4.09 0.39
CA GLU A 95 -5.80 5.07 -0.25
C GLU A 95 -6.48 4.44 -1.48
N VAL A 96 -5.79 3.48 -2.11
CA VAL A 96 -6.27 2.70 -3.25
C VAL A 96 -5.82 1.24 -3.08
N ALA A 97 -6.74 0.29 -3.30
CA ALA A 97 -6.45 -1.14 -3.34
C ALA A 97 -7.15 -1.77 -4.56
N LEU A 98 -6.37 -2.31 -5.50
CA LEU A 98 -6.90 -2.84 -6.76
C LEU A 98 -6.40 -4.27 -7.02
N PRO A 99 -7.28 -5.19 -7.44
CA PRO A 99 -6.83 -6.50 -7.89
C PRO A 99 -6.03 -6.37 -9.19
N LEU A 100 -4.98 -7.17 -9.30
CA LEU A 100 -4.13 -7.31 -10.47
C LEU A 100 -4.23 -8.73 -11.03
N VAL A 101 -3.89 -8.87 -12.31
CA VAL A 101 -3.61 -10.18 -12.89
C VAL A 101 -2.29 -10.68 -12.31
N PRO A 102 -2.25 -11.87 -11.69
CA PRO A 102 -1.00 -12.44 -11.17
C PRO A 102 0.05 -12.60 -12.28
N ARG A 103 1.32 -12.33 -11.97
CA ARG A 103 2.45 -12.47 -12.90
C ARG A 103 3.71 -12.93 -12.18
N GLY A 104 4.69 -13.45 -12.92
CA GLY A 104 6.03 -13.72 -12.43
C GLY A 104 6.05 -14.54 -11.15
N ARG A 105 6.71 -14.01 -10.12
CA ARG A 105 6.90 -14.68 -8.82
C ARG A 105 5.59 -14.99 -8.11
N ALA A 106 4.51 -14.23 -8.36
CA ALA A 106 3.19 -14.52 -7.79
C ALA A 106 2.60 -15.82 -8.37
N ILE A 107 2.72 -16.03 -9.69
CA ILE A 107 2.27 -17.28 -10.35
C ILE A 107 3.11 -18.45 -9.87
N ILE A 108 4.44 -18.32 -9.87
CA ILE A 108 5.35 -19.37 -9.40
C ILE A 108 4.98 -19.80 -7.97
N ARG A 109 4.79 -18.83 -7.07
CA ARG A 109 4.39 -19.11 -5.69
C ARG A 109 3.05 -19.83 -5.62
N HIS A 110 2.05 -19.36 -6.37
CA HIS A 110 0.72 -19.96 -6.37
C HIS A 110 0.78 -21.43 -6.77
N LEU A 111 1.48 -21.73 -7.88
CA LEU A 111 1.68 -23.09 -8.36
C LEU A 111 2.45 -23.96 -7.35
N ALA A 112 3.48 -23.41 -6.70
CA ALA A 112 4.34 -24.17 -5.79
C ALA A 112 3.75 -24.44 -4.40
N THR A 113 2.76 -23.66 -3.97
CA THR A 113 2.26 -23.68 -2.58
C THR A 113 0.80 -24.11 -2.44
N ASP A 114 0.01 -24.01 -3.50
CA ASP A 114 -1.40 -24.37 -3.45
C ASP A 114 -1.58 -25.90 -3.57
N LYS A 115 -2.33 -26.46 -2.62
CA LYS A 115 -2.58 -27.91 -2.51
C LYS A 115 -3.36 -28.47 -3.71
N ARG A 116 -4.00 -27.62 -4.52
CA ARG A 116 -4.67 -28.00 -5.76
C ARG A 116 -3.71 -28.45 -6.87
N PHE A 117 -2.41 -28.17 -6.73
CA PHE A 117 -1.36 -28.58 -7.68
C PHE A 117 -0.42 -29.63 -7.07
N PRO A 118 -0.90 -30.85 -6.76
CA PRO A 118 -0.06 -31.88 -6.18
C PRO A 118 1.11 -32.23 -7.11
N GLY A 119 2.32 -32.34 -6.54
CA GLY A 119 3.54 -32.63 -7.30
C GLY A 119 4.21 -31.43 -7.95
N ILE A 120 3.61 -30.22 -7.88
CA ILE A 120 4.24 -28.99 -8.33
C ILE A 120 4.91 -28.29 -7.15
N GLY A 121 6.22 -28.50 -6.99
CA GLY A 121 7.06 -27.72 -6.07
C GLY A 121 7.69 -26.50 -6.77
N TRP A 122 8.46 -25.71 -6.01
CA TRP A 122 9.13 -24.50 -6.50
C TRP A 122 9.90 -24.72 -7.81
N ALA A 123 10.74 -25.74 -7.88
CA ALA A 123 11.53 -26.03 -9.09
C ALA A 123 10.68 -26.35 -10.32
N THR A 124 9.54 -27.04 -10.13
CA THR A 124 8.62 -27.34 -11.23
C THR A 124 7.84 -26.10 -11.65
N ALA A 125 7.39 -25.30 -10.69
CA ALA A 125 6.70 -24.04 -10.94
C ALA A 125 7.58 -23.04 -11.70
N ASP A 126 8.86 -22.90 -11.31
CA ASP A 126 9.83 -22.07 -12.01
C ASP A 126 10.00 -22.54 -13.47
N LYS A 127 10.16 -23.84 -13.73
CA LYS A 127 10.25 -24.39 -15.10
C LYS A 127 8.99 -24.15 -15.94
N VAL A 128 7.81 -24.26 -15.31
CA VAL A 128 6.54 -23.96 -15.98
C VAL A 128 6.48 -22.49 -16.37
N TRP A 129 6.91 -21.59 -15.48
CA TRP A 129 7.01 -20.17 -15.77
C TRP A 129 7.99 -19.92 -16.92
N GLU A 130 9.25 -20.35 -16.82
CA GLU A 130 10.27 -20.17 -17.86
C GLU A 130 9.83 -20.65 -19.26
N ARG A 131 8.97 -21.66 -19.33
CA ARG A 131 8.49 -22.23 -20.60
C ARG A 131 7.27 -21.50 -21.18
N PHE A 132 6.41 -20.95 -20.33
CA PHE A 132 5.08 -20.46 -20.74
C PHE A 132 4.78 -19.01 -20.32
N GLY A 133 5.72 -18.33 -19.66
CA GLY A 133 5.54 -16.98 -19.09
C GLY A 133 6.85 -16.19 -18.99
#